data_AF-A0A661J5E7-F1
#
_entry.id   AF-A0A661J5E7-F1
#
_cell.length_a   1.000
_cell.length_b   1.000
_cell.length_c   1.000
_cell.angle_alpha   90.00
_cell.angle_beta   90.00
_cell.angle_gamma   90.00
#
_symmetry.space_group_name_H-M   'P 1'
#
loop_
_entity.id
_entity.type
_entity.pdbx_description
1 polymer ?
#
loop_
_entity_poly.entity_id
_entity_poly.type
_entity_poly.pdbx_seq_one_letter_code
_entity_poly.pdbx_strand_id
1 'polypeptide(L)'
;MRKNVLRMYSVMLFLLVLSLCCYADDGIRESLSLDGTWQIIFDRHNEGRQTEWFREGSFPKEKTREITVPSCWELTEKDYEGVAFYRRTFVVPATWEGKVVRLRFAAVNYLAEGWLNHKAVGFHEGGFTPFEFRVDKLIKAGGENTLILRVAGPILLQDKTIDGVGRMETPQWRGA
;
A
#
# COMPACT_ATOMS: atom_id res chain seq x y z
N MET A 1 -12.33 16.46 -65.25
CA MET A 1 -11.19 16.64 -64.31
C MET A 1 -11.59 16.97 -62.85
N ARG A 2 -12.66 17.74 -62.56
CA ARG A 2 -13.03 18.14 -61.17
C ARG A 2 -13.51 17.01 -60.22
N LYS A 3 -14.06 15.90 -60.73
CA LYS A 3 -14.61 14.81 -59.90
C LYS A 3 -13.54 13.95 -59.21
N ASN A 4 -12.34 13.86 -59.79
CA ASN A 4 -11.24 13.05 -59.22
C ASN A 4 -10.56 13.76 -58.04
N VAL A 5 -10.55 15.09 -58.07
CA VAL A 5 -9.97 15.94 -57.01
C VAL A 5 -10.80 15.85 -55.73
N LEU A 6 -12.13 15.87 -55.83
CA LEU A 6 -13.02 15.78 -54.66
C LEU A 6 -12.97 14.39 -53.98
N ARG A 7 -12.81 13.33 -54.78
CA ARG A 7 -12.65 11.95 -54.28
C ARG A 7 -11.31 11.77 -53.56
N MET A 8 -10.28 12.49 -53.98
CA MET A 8 -8.94 12.45 -53.37
C MET A 8 -8.90 13.13 -51.99
N TYR A 9 -9.59 14.26 -51.81
CA TYR A 9 -9.71 14.91 -50.49
C TYR A 9 -10.53 14.09 -49.50
N SER A 10 -11.58 13.40 -49.94
CA SER A 10 -12.41 12.55 -49.08
C SER A 10 -11.64 11.32 -48.57
N VAL A 11 -10.73 10.74 -49.37
CA VAL A 11 -9.85 9.64 -48.95
C VAL A 11 -8.74 10.13 -48.02
N MET A 12 -8.16 11.31 -48.30
CA MET A 12 -7.15 11.93 -47.40
C MET A 12 -7.74 12.28 -46.03
N LEU A 13 -8.97 12.82 -45.98
CA LEU A 13 -9.63 13.15 -44.71
C LEU A 13 -9.99 11.89 -43.90
N PHE A 14 -10.37 10.80 -44.58
CA PHE A 14 -10.65 9.51 -43.94
C PHE A 14 -9.39 8.86 -43.37
N LEU A 15 -8.25 8.96 -44.06
CA LEU A 15 -6.95 8.48 -43.58
C LEU A 15 -6.40 9.32 -42.43
N LEU A 16 -6.65 10.63 -42.41
CA LEU A 16 -6.24 11.53 -41.32
C LEU A 16 -7.03 11.24 -40.03
N VAL A 17 -8.34 10.96 -40.16
CA VAL A 17 -9.21 10.55 -39.04
C VAL A 17 -8.82 9.16 -38.51
N LEU A 18 -8.45 8.21 -39.38
CA LEU A 18 -7.94 6.90 -38.94
C LEU A 18 -6.61 7.00 -38.18
N SER A 19 -5.72 7.93 -38.55
CA SER A 19 -4.44 8.13 -37.82
C SER A 19 -4.60 8.75 -36.43
N LEU A 20 -5.71 9.46 -36.20
CA LEU A 20 -6.08 10.00 -34.88
C LEU A 20 -6.78 8.96 -33.99
N CYS A 21 -7.38 7.92 -34.58
CA CYS A 21 -8.03 6.83 -33.82
C CYS A 21 -7.06 5.76 -33.30
N CYS A 22 -5.79 5.78 -33.72
CA CYS A 22 -4.78 4.82 -33.30
C CYS A 22 -3.72 5.44 -32.40
N TYR A 23 -4.13 6.23 -31.40
CA TYR A 23 -3.39 6.23 -30.14
C TYR A 23 -3.98 5.12 -29.29
N ALA A 24 -3.50 3.89 -29.52
CA ALA A 24 -3.52 2.91 -28.45
C ALA A 24 -2.60 3.48 -27.36
N ASP A 25 -3.19 4.03 -26.30
CA ASP A 25 -2.49 4.28 -25.06
C ASP A 25 -2.02 2.89 -24.59
N ASP A 26 -0.78 2.55 -24.91
CA ASP A 26 -0.10 1.38 -24.35
C ASP A 26 -0.01 1.68 -22.85
N GLY A 27 -1.07 1.33 -22.13
CA GLY A 27 -1.37 1.85 -20.81
C GLY A 27 -0.27 1.53 -19.82
N ILE A 28 0.72 2.41 -19.72
CA ILE A 28 1.77 2.34 -18.72
C ILE A 28 1.06 2.36 -17.38
N ARG A 29 1.25 1.29 -16.58
CA ARG A 29 0.73 1.25 -15.21
C ARG A 29 1.34 2.42 -14.45
N GLU A 30 0.52 3.43 -14.17
CA GLU A 30 0.91 4.53 -13.29
C GLU A 30 1.21 3.97 -11.89
N SER A 31 2.24 4.51 -11.23
CA SER A 31 2.63 4.10 -9.89
C SER A 31 3.03 5.30 -9.06
N LEU A 32 2.64 5.28 -7.79
CA LEU A 32 3.06 6.21 -6.76
C LEU A 32 3.79 5.42 -5.68
N SER A 33 5.08 5.72 -5.45
CA SER A 33 5.81 5.11 -4.33
C SER A 33 5.30 5.71 -3.00
N LEU A 34 5.16 4.85 -2.00
CA LEU A 34 4.91 5.22 -0.62
C LEU A 34 6.16 5.04 0.26
N ASP A 35 7.34 4.90 -0.33
CA ASP A 35 8.62 4.88 0.41
C ASP A 35 8.94 6.26 1.01
N GLY A 36 9.82 6.29 2.01
CA GLY A 36 10.23 7.49 2.74
C GLY A 36 9.70 7.50 4.17
N THR A 37 9.40 8.67 4.71
CA THR A 37 9.02 8.81 6.12
C THR A 37 7.57 8.36 6.38
N TRP A 38 7.40 7.50 7.38
CA TRP A 38 6.14 7.08 7.95
C TRP A 38 6.10 7.42 9.43
N GLN A 39 4.89 7.44 9.98
CA GLN A 39 4.68 7.41 11.42
C GLN A 39 4.66 5.97 11.90
N ILE A 40 5.21 5.70 13.09
CA ILE A 40 5.18 4.40 13.75
C ILE A 40 4.82 4.55 15.22
N ILE A 41 4.07 3.59 15.74
CA ILE A 41 3.85 3.36 17.17
C ILE A 41 4.28 1.93 17.48
N PHE A 42 5.19 1.76 18.42
CA PHE A 42 5.57 0.46 18.96
C PHE A 42 4.55 0.05 20.04
N ASP A 43 3.59 -0.80 19.66
CA ASP A 43 2.49 -1.26 20.49
C ASP A 43 2.95 -2.39 21.45
N ARG A 44 3.67 -2.00 22.50
CA ARG A 44 4.24 -2.93 23.49
C ARG A 44 3.22 -3.81 24.19
N HIS A 45 1.95 -3.37 24.27
CA HIS A 45 0.87 -4.07 24.98
C HIS A 45 -0.12 -4.76 24.02
N ASN A 46 0.10 -4.71 22.71
CA ASN A 46 -0.84 -5.20 21.68
C ASN A 46 -2.27 -4.65 21.88
N GLU A 47 -2.38 -3.37 22.26
CA GLU A 47 -3.64 -2.73 22.61
C GLU A 47 -4.27 -1.98 21.42
N GLY A 48 -3.50 -1.70 20.37
CA GLY A 48 -3.91 -0.81 19.28
C GLY A 48 -5.09 -1.35 18.47
N ARG A 49 -5.24 -2.68 18.39
CA ARG A 49 -6.41 -3.31 17.78
C ARG A 49 -7.66 -3.12 18.66
N GLN A 50 -7.54 -3.33 19.97
CA GLN A 50 -8.65 -3.20 20.93
C GLN A 50 -9.12 -1.75 21.08
N THR A 51 -8.16 -0.83 21.07
CA THR A 51 -8.39 0.63 21.18
C THR A 51 -8.63 1.30 19.84
N GLU A 52 -8.72 0.50 18.78
CA GLU A 52 -9.13 0.89 17.43
C GLU A 52 -8.32 2.03 16.81
N TRP A 53 -6.99 2.06 16.97
CA TRP A 53 -6.10 3.12 16.44
C TRP A 53 -6.18 3.33 14.92
N PHE A 54 -6.85 2.43 14.21
CA PHE A 54 -7.16 2.55 12.79
C PHE A 54 -8.34 3.49 12.47
N ARG A 55 -9.14 3.90 13.47
CA ARG A 55 -10.28 4.83 13.29
C ARG A 55 -9.84 6.28 13.16
N GLU A 56 -10.72 7.09 12.60
CA GLU A 56 -10.49 8.53 12.46
C GLU A 56 -10.23 9.19 13.82
N GLY A 57 -9.15 9.97 13.91
CA GLY A 57 -8.77 10.69 15.14
C GLY A 57 -8.22 9.81 16.28
N SER A 58 -8.20 8.48 16.14
CA SER A 58 -7.81 7.55 17.22
C SER A 58 -6.33 7.19 17.26
N PHE A 59 -5.56 7.51 16.20
CA PHE A 59 -4.14 7.22 16.12
C PHE A 59 -3.35 8.07 17.15
N PRO A 60 -2.72 7.47 18.18
CA PRO A 60 -2.14 8.22 19.29
C PRO A 60 -0.94 9.08 18.89
N LYS A 61 -1.09 10.41 18.98
CA LYS A 61 -0.05 11.36 18.56
C LYS A 61 1.16 11.35 19.50
N GLU A 62 0.91 11.18 20.79
CA GLU A 62 1.91 11.18 21.86
C GLU A 62 2.81 9.94 21.85
N LYS A 63 2.33 8.83 21.26
CA LYS A 63 3.12 7.59 21.09
C LYS A 63 3.83 7.53 19.74
N THR A 64 3.56 8.48 18.84
CA THR A 64 4.02 8.44 17.46
C THR A 64 5.49 8.85 17.36
N ARG A 65 6.26 8.07 16.60
CA ARG A 65 7.62 8.36 16.14
C ARG A 65 7.66 8.36 14.61
N GLU A 66 8.74 8.84 14.04
CA GLU A 66 9.01 8.68 12.60
C GLU A 66 9.84 7.43 12.33
N ILE A 67 9.64 6.81 11.18
CA ILE A 67 10.47 5.71 10.67
C ILE A 67 10.57 5.78 9.14
N THR A 68 11.73 5.41 8.60
CA THR A 68 11.92 5.28 7.15
C THR A 68 11.37 3.94 6.68
N VAL A 69 10.62 3.93 5.58
CA VAL A 69 10.20 2.73 4.87
C VAL A 69 10.84 2.73 3.47
N PRO A 70 11.51 1.64 3.05
CA PRO A 70 11.71 0.39 3.79
C PRO A 70 12.81 0.50 4.86
N SER A 71 12.61 -0.15 6.01
CA SER A 71 13.67 -0.41 7.00
C SER A 71 13.23 -1.52 7.98
N CYS A 72 14.20 -2.08 8.71
CA CYS A 72 13.91 -2.92 9.88
C CYS A 72 13.67 -2.01 11.09
N TRP A 73 12.59 -2.23 11.85
CA TRP A 73 12.28 -1.38 13.00
C TRP A 73 13.33 -1.52 14.13
N GLU A 74 14.10 -2.60 14.15
CA GLU A 74 15.11 -2.87 15.17
C GLU A 74 16.30 -1.91 15.05
N LEU A 75 16.44 -1.25 13.90
CA LEU A 75 17.39 -0.15 13.72
C LEU A 75 16.98 1.10 14.51
N THR A 76 15.69 1.22 14.84
CA THR A 76 15.11 2.35 15.61
C THR A 76 14.81 1.97 17.06
N GLU A 77 14.37 0.74 17.29
CA GLU A 77 14.07 0.18 18.62
C GLU A 77 14.73 -1.19 18.75
N LYS A 78 15.96 -1.19 19.30
CA LYS A 78 16.79 -2.38 19.38
C LYS A 78 16.10 -3.50 20.17
N ASP A 79 16.20 -4.73 19.65
CA ASP A 79 15.67 -5.96 20.26
C ASP A 79 14.14 -5.91 20.49
N TYR A 80 13.43 -5.03 19.77
CA TYR A 80 11.98 -4.98 19.81
C TYR A 80 11.38 -6.19 19.09
N GLU A 81 10.60 -6.96 19.83
CA GLU A 81 9.69 -7.96 19.30
C GLU A 81 8.28 -7.52 19.65
N GLY A 82 7.32 -7.62 18.75
CA GLY A 82 5.98 -7.17 19.08
C GLY A 82 5.12 -6.75 17.90
N VAL A 83 4.31 -5.73 18.17
CA VAL A 83 3.36 -5.17 17.22
C VAL A 83 3.70 -3.71 17.00
N ALA A 84 3.72 -3.28 15.75
CA ALA A 84 3.84 -1.88 15.42
C ALA A 84 2.67 -1.43 14.53
N PHE A 85 2.20 -0.21 14.76
CA PHE A 85 1.27 0.46 13.88
C PHE A 85 2.01 1.52 13.07
N TYR A 86 1.99 1.37 11.75
CA TYR A 86 2.49 2.34 10.81
C TYR A 86 1.34 3.21 10.30
N ARG A 87 1.60 4.49 10.07
CA ARG A 87 0.65 5.41 9.44
C ARG A 87 1.34 6.26 8.39
N ARG A 88 0.70 6.45 7.24
CA ARG A 88 1.13 7.40 6.22
C ARG A 88 -0.05 8.07 5.54
N THR A 89 0.06 9.38 5.37
CA THR A 89 -0.81 10.16 4.48
C THR A 89 -0.16 10.33 3.11
N PHE A 90 -0.98 10.34 2.06
CA PHE A 90 -0.52 10.53 0.68
C PHE A 90 -1.67 11.04 -0.20
N VAL A 91 -1.32 11.72 -1.29
CA VAL A 91 -2.28 12.20 -2.29
C VAL A 91 -2.08 11.40 -3.57
N VAL A 92 -3.16 10.83 -4.10
CA VAL A 92 -3.15 10.18 -5.41
C VAL A 92 -3.59 11.16 -6.50
N PRO A 93 -3.08 11.05 -7.74
CA PRO A 93 -3.52 11.91 -8.84
C PRO A 93 -5.03 11.82 -9.08
N ALA A 94 -5.68 12.94 -9.42
CA ALA A 94 -7.10 12.96 -9.79
C ALA A 94 -7.38 12.11 -11.05
N THR A 95 -6.37 11.91 -11.91
CA THR A 95 -6.44 11.02 -13.08
C THR A 95 -6.63 9.54 -12.73
N TRP A 96 -6.56 9.16 -11.45
CA TRP A 96 -6.82 7.80 -10.99
C TRP A 96 -8.30 7.52 -10.71
N GLU A 97 -9.17 8.53 -10.80
CA GLU A 97 -10.61 8.35 -10.62
C GLU A 97 -11.16 7.29 -11.59
N GLY A 98 -11.99 6.36 -11.07
CA GLY A 98 -12.54 5.25 -11.85
C GLY A 98 -11.55 4.17 -12.28
N LYS A 99 -10.24 4.30 -11.98
CA LYS A 99 -9.23 3.28 -12.31
C LYS A 99 -9.16 2.17 -11.24
N VAL A 100 -8.64 1.01 -11.62
CA VAL A 100 -8.32 -0.05 -10.66
C VAL A 100 -7.01 0.28 -9.94
N VAL A 101 -7.10 0.55 -8.64
CA VAL A 101 -5.97 0.92 -7.78
C VAL A 101 -5.64 -0.23 -6.84
N ARG A 102 -4.34 -0.51 -6.68
CA ARG A 102 -3.82 -1.52 -5.74
C ARG A 102 -2.71 -0.93 -4.90
N LEU A 103 -2.76 -1.16 -3.58
CA LEU A 103 -1.62 -0.98 -2.68
C LEU A 103 -0.74 -2.22 -2.81
N ARG A 104 0.56 -2.03 -3.08
CA ARG A 104 1.52 -3.13 -3.28
C ARG A 104 2.61 -3.06 -2.23
N PHE A 105 2.83 -4.18 -1.55
CA PHE A 105 3.92 -4.36 -0.60
C PHE A 105 4.89 -5.40 -1.16
N ALA A 106 6.17 -5.07 -1.18
CA ALA A 106 7.20 -6.03 -1.60
C ALA A 106 7.38 -7.14 -0.54
N ALA A 107 7.36 -6.75 0.73
CA ALA A 107 7.42 -7.64 1.89
C ALA A 107 7.02 -6.87 3.16
N VAL A 108 6.43 -7.56 4.12
CA VAL A 108 6.21 -7.08 5.50
C VAL A 108 6.42 -8.26 6.43
N ASN A 109 7.38 -8.18 7.35
CA ASN A 109 7.69 -9.29 8.26
C ASN A 109 7.00 -9.09 9.63
N TYR A 110 6.04 -9.91 10.08
CA TYR A 110 5.54 -11.15 9.47
C TYR A 110 4.05 -11.10 9.11
N LEU A 111 3.20 -10.66 10.04
CA LEU A 111 1.78 -10.47 9.83
C LEU A 111 1.49 -9.00 9.56
N ALA A 112 0.70 -8.71 8.54
CA ALA A 112 0.30 -7.36 8.17
C ALA A 112 -1.22 -7.24 8.09
N GLU A 113 -1.81 -6.22 8.71
CA GLU A 113 -3.23 -5.87 8.58
C GLU A 113 -3.34 -4.41 8.14
N GLY A 114 -4.14 -4.15 7.11
CA GLY A 114 -4.22 -2.83 6.49
C GLY A 114 -5.59 -2.16 6.66
N TRP A 115 -5.56 -0.84 6.83
CA TRP A 115 -6.72 0.04 6.74
C TRP A 115 -6.41 1.23 5.85
N LEU A 116 -7.29 1.52 4.90
CA LEU A 116 -7.24 2.73 4.07
C LEU A 116 -8.44 3.59 4.39
N ASN A 117 -8.21 4.86 4.73
CA ASN A 117 -9.26 5.80 5.11
C ASN A 117 -10.19 5.21 6.19
N HIS A 118 -9.58 4.58 7.20
CA HIS A 118 -10.24 3.95 8.34
C HIS A 118 -11.09 2.71 8.02
N LYS A 119 -11.01 2.18 6.80
CA LYS A 119 -11.70 0.96 6.37
C LYS A 119 -10.70 -0.17 6.15
N ALA A 120 -10.99 -1.36 6.67
CA ALA A 120 -10.13 -2.53 6.49
C ALA A 120 -9.97 -2.87 5.00
N VAL A 121 -8.74 -3.15 4.58
CA VAL A 121 -8.41 -3.52 3.19
C VAL A 121 -7.96 -4.97 3.04
N GLY A 122 -7.52 -5.60 4.13
CA GLY A 122 -7.09 -6.99 4.13
C GLY A 122 -5.99 -7.29 5.15
N PHE A 123 -5.51 -8.52 5.12
CA PHE A 123 -4.36 -8.98 5.88
C PHE A 123 -3.43 -9.85 5.01
N HIS A 124 -2.18 -10.00 5.44
CA HIS A 124 -1.20 -10.89 4.85
C HIS A 124 -0.37 -11.58 5.93
N GLU A 125 -0.05 -12.84 5.70
CA GLU A 125 0.87 -13.64 6.51
C GLU A 125 2.02 -14.10 5.62
N GLY A 126 3.24 -13.69 5.95
CA GLY A 126 4.41 -13.97 5.13
C GLY A 126 5.41 -12.82 5.12
N GLY A 127 6.66 -13.10 5.48
CA GLY A 127 7.71 -12.07 5.57
C GLY A 127 8.49 -11.82 4.28
N PHE A 128 8.34 -12.67 3.26
CA PHE A 128 9.30 -12.75 2.13
C PHE A 128 8.64 -12.77 0.74
N THR A 129 7.32 -12.59 0.66
CA THR A 129 6.58 -12.60 -0.62
C THR A 129 5.77 -11.33 -0.79
N PRO A 130 5.68 -10.79 -2.02
CA PRO A 130 4.87 -9.61 -2.26
C PRO A 130 3.38 -9.92 -2.15
N PHE A 131 2.61 -8.91 -1.75
CA PHE A 131 1.14 -8.96 -1.71
C PHE A 131 0.54 -7.62 -2.11
N GLU A 132 -0.74 -7.65 -2.50
CA GLU A 132 -1.48 -6.45 -2.92
C GLU A 132 -2.87 -6.41 -2.29
N PHE A 133 -3.33 -5.21 -1.96
CA PHE A 133 -4.74 -4.94 -1.63
C PHE A 133 -5.38 -4.12 -2.74
N ARG A 134 -6.52 -4.56 -3.26
CA ARG A 134 -7.32 -3.80 -4.22
C ARG A 134 -8.15 -2.74 -3.47
N VAL A 135 -7.98 -1.46 -3.80
CA VAL A 135 -8.49 -0.33 -3.01
C VAL A 135 -9.22 0.74 -3.82
N ASP A 136 -9.55 0.48 -5.09
CA ASP A 136 -10.27 1.41 -5.98
C ASP A 136 -11.56 1.97 -5.40
N LYS A 137 -12.26 1.19 -4.56
CA LYS A 137 -13.52 1.64 -3.92
C LYS A 137 -13.34 2.51 -2.69
N LEU A 138 -12.11 2.66 -2.19
CA LEU A 138 -11.80 3.30 -0.91
C LEU A 138 -10.86 4.49 -1.05
N ILE A 139 -10.09 4.52 -2.13
CA ILE A 139 -9.17 5.61 -2.46
C ILE A 139 -9.94 6.88 -2.81
N LYS A 140 -9.42 8.03 -2.40
CA LYS A 140 -9.91 9.36 -2.76
C LYS A 140 -8.99 9.95 -3.83
N ALA A 141 -9.36 9.85 -5.11
CA ALA A 141 -8.56 10.43 -6.19
C ALA A 141 -8.47 11.96 -6.06
N GLY A 142 -7.28 12.54 -6.24
CA GLY A 142 -7.04 13.97 -6.07
C GLY A 142 -7.10 14.47 -4.63
N GLY A 143 -7.37 13.59 -3.66
CA GLY A 143 -7.48 13.92 -2.23
C GLY A 143 -6.44 13.22 -1.36
N GLU A 144 -6.35 13.66 -0.12
CA GLU A 144 -5.51 12.99 0.88
C GLU A 144 -6.15 11.67 1.33
N ASN A 145 -5.30 10.64 1.38
CA ASN A 145 -5.62 9.30 1.86
C ASN A 145 -4.73 8.97 3.05
N THR A 146 -5.27 8.24 4.02
CA THR A 146 -4.51 7.73 5.16
C THR A 146 -4.45 6.21 5.09
N LEU A 147 -3.24 5.65 5.02
CA LEU A 147 -2.98 4.22 5.17
C LEU A 147 -2.46 3.95 6.59
N ILE A 148 -3.05 2.97 7.26
CA ILE A 148 -2.59 2.43 8.54
C ILE A 148 -2.27 0.95 8.32
N LEU A 149 -1.12 0.51 8.80
CA LEU A 149 -0.69 -0.87 8.74
C LEU A 149 -0.32 -1.34 10.15
N ARG A 150 -1.01 -2.34 10.67
CA ARG A 150 -0.56 -3.07 11.86
C ARG A 150 0.36 -4.18 11.40
N VAL A 151 1.53 -4.28 12.01
CA VAL A 151 2.52 -5.31 11.73
C VAL A 151 2.83 -6.06 13.02
N ALA A 152 2.60 -7.37 13.05
CA ALA A 152 3.09 -8.22 14.13
C ALA A 152 4.33 -8.97 13.63
N GLY A 153 5.45 -8.74 14.31
CA GLY A 153 6.73 -9.32 13.96
C GLY A 153 6.93 -10.70 14.61
N PRO A 154 7.95 -11.46 14.16
CA PRO A 154 8.38 -12.67 14.83
C PRO A 154 8.72 -12.43 16.31
N ILE A 155 8.41 -13.41 17.15
CA ILE A 155 8.85 -13.46 18.56
C ILE A 155 9.93 -14.53 18.65
N LEU A 156 11.16 -14.17 18.98
CA LEU A 156 12.32 -15.07 18.96
C LEU A 156 12.94 -15.25 20.35
N LEU A 157 13.10 -14.12 21.06
CA LEU A 157 13.84 -14.01 22.31
C LEU A 157 12.89 -14.01 23.51
N GLN A 158 11.73 -13.36 23.39
CA GLN A 158 10.81 -13.16 24.50
C GLN A 158 9.83 -14.33 24.64
N ASP A 159 9.45 -14.66 25.87
CA ASP A 159 8.39 -15.62 26.16
C ASP A 159 7.04 -14.88 26.19
N LYS A 160 6.46 -14.69 25.01
CA LYS A 160 5.15 -14.05 24.83
C LYS A 160 4.42 -14.57 23.61
N THR A 161 3.12 -14.33 23.60
CA THR A 161 2.21 -14.71 22.51
C THR A 161 1.48 -13.47 22.01
N ILE A 162 1.46 -13.28 20.69
CA ILE A 162 0.75 -12.19 20.03
C ILE A 162 -0.22 -12.82 19.03
N ASP A 163 -1.50 -12.61 19.24
CA ASP A 163 -2.57 -13.14 18.39
C ASP A 163 -2.50 -14.65 18.17
N GLY A 164 -2.07 -15.40 19.18
CA GLY A 164 -1.90 -16.86 19.11
C GLY A 164 -0.56 -17.31 18.52
N VAL A 165 0.33 -16.39 18.13
CA VAL A 165 1.69 -16.70 17.68
C VAL A 165 2.68 -16.45 18.81
N GLY A 166 3.29 -17.51 19.30
CA GLY A 166 4.27 -17.53 20.36
C GLY A 166 5.72 -17.48 19.88
N ARG A 167 6.62 -17.74 20.84
CA ARG A 167 8.06 -17.76 20.62
C ARG A 167 8.46 -18.85 19.62
N MET A 168 9.18 -18.47 18.57
CA MET A 168 9.69 -19.36 17.52
C MET A 168 8.61 -20.09 16.71
N GLU A 169 7.37 -19.59 16.73
CA GLU A 169 6.24 -20.20 16.01
C GLU A 169 6.03 -19.65 14.60
N THR A 170 6.67 -18.52 14.25
CA THR A 170 6.70 -18.05 12.85
C THR A 170 7.60 -18.96 12.00
N PRO A 171 7.30 -19.15 10.70
CA PRO A 171 8.19 -19.87 9.80
C PRO A 171 9.58 -19.23 9.78
N GLN A 172 10.60 -20.02 10.12
CA GLN A 172 11.99 -19.60 10.07
C GLN A 172 12.73 -20.47 9.09
N TRP A 173 13.62 -19.85 8.33
CA TRP A 173 14.60 -20.61 7.56
C TRP A 173 15.51 -21.33 8.56
N ARG A 174 15.37 -22.65 8.67
CA ARG A 174 16.18 -23.48 9.59
C ARG A 174 17.47 -24.02 8.95
N GLY A 175 17.79 -23.58 7.73
CA GLY A 175 18.78 -24.27 6.90
C GLY A 175 18.29 -25.67 6.51
N ALA A 176 18.83 -26.19 5.41
CA ALA A 176 18.82 -27.62 5.11
C ALA A 176 20.20 -28.18 5.44
#